data_AF-A0A9P4J3E7-F1
#
_entry.id   AF-A0A9P4J3E7-F1
#
_cell.length_a   1.000
_cell.length_b   1.000
_cell.length_c   1.000
_cell.angle_alpha   90.00
_cell.angle_beta   90.00
_cell.angle_gamma   90.00
#
_symmetry.space_group_name_H-M   'P 1'
#
loop_
_entity.id
_entity.type
_entity.pdbx_description
1 polymer ?
#
loop_
_entity_poly.entity_id
_entity_poly.type
_entity_poly.pdbx_seq_one_letter_code
_entity_poly.pdbx_strand_id
1 'polypeptide(L)'
;MDAVLSIAGIRLSAQHTVILAICSSWLLLHRILSIKGFTFHRSAASTDIQASVFIVTSTMLWAYFTHVTASTTLGLISFTSDSNEEAREKMIIPDSLITYLAGWSNGPIIAQSVSILWVVASIDSTLAARSSKVPLLWSLRNISSPFDWQHAFSSRLIWALRILVSVQILASSTASFVALKPIQAISDLLALAIFLFNGIACNSYVKAPHEFGDDCLRIALGTSHHEGTVYLLPSSTRRFDAVWSPKVDDENVATDEQVMTLFSKMRSRQWGLHEPLERLRSTLARYQQRVVISTAQLEYLAAWLYVGETARPGLPQVLDRRIDCNRMPGTHLLGRDLIYALCHAEYLVFMGQGRLHPTTRSRLGSLRFMERSGAADVNPTRPHAIGFAPGMQGFLEAARHIHLIFGEDLDGQPLSFEGLSPPKTSSAISGRYIDIDSYVAELWNTSCSYSESTFTAMYWFSLVWSMEMGNVAGFHLFPLQCRDRNGDFVSEQIVFRQLWKLALISQMIAASYPLFILYVAGIMV
;
A
#
# COMPACT_ATOMS: atom_id res chain seq x y z
N MET A 1 35.85 -15.45 -0.46
CA MET A 1 35.22 -16.43 -1.37
C MET A 1 36.26 -17.00 -2.34
N ASP A 2 37.04 -16.15 -3.02
CA ASP A 2 38.11 -16.59 -3.94
C ASP A 2 39.19 -17.48 -3.28
N ALA A 3 39.56 -17.22 -2.02
CA ALA A 3 40.51 -18.08 -1.28
C ALA A 3 39.94 -19.48 -0.96
N VAL A 4 38.62 -19.60 -0.74
CA VAL A 4 37.94 -20.89 -0.47
C VAL A 4 37.72 -21.67 -1.77
N LEU A 5 37.40 -20.96 -2.86
CA LEU A 5 37.23 -21.54 -4.19
C LEU A 5 38.56 -21.98 -4.82
N SER A 6 39.65 -21.26 -4.51
CA SER A 6 41.01 -21.61 -4.93
C SER A 6 41.53 -22.87 -4.24
N ILE A 7 41.15 -23.13 -3.00
CA ILE A 7 41.53 -24.36 -2.27
C ILE A 7 40.78 -25.60 -2.82
N ALA A 8 39.62 -25.40 -3.42
CA ALA A 8 38.80 -26.47 -4.00
C ALA A 8 39.09 -26.78 -5.49
N GLY A 9 39.97 -26.02 -6.15
CA GLY A 9 40.28 -26.22 -7.58
C GLY A 9 39.12 -25.94 -8.55
N ILE A 10 38.05 -25.27 -8.09
CA ILE A 10 36.86 -25.00 -8.90
C ILE A 10 37.09 -23.73 -9.71
N ARG A 11 37.42 -23.88 -11.00
CA ARG A 11 37.34 -22.77 -11.96
C ARG A 11 35.87 -22.46 -12.24
N LEU A 12 35.31 -21.47 -11.55
CA LEU A 12 34.01 -20.91 -11.89
C LEU A 12 34.08 -20.34 -13.31
N SER A 13 33.22 -20.82 -14.20
CA SER A 13 33.04 -20.18 -15.50
C SER A 13 32.54 -18.75 -15.31
N ALA A 14 32.83 -17.84 -16.24
CA ALA A 14 32.28 -16.48 -16.22
C ALA A 14 30.75 -16.43 -16.01
N GLN A 15 29.99 -17.38 -16.59
CA GLN A 15 28.54 -17.49 -16.41
C GLN A 15 28.16 -17.69 -14.94
N HIS A 16 28.74 -18.68 -14.25
CA HIS A 16 28.49 -18.93 -12.83
C HIS A 16 28.81 -17.72 -11.95
N THR A 17 29.87 -16.96 -12.26
CA THR A 17 30.20 -15.73 -11.53
C THR A 17 29.12 -14.67 -11.69
N VAL A 18 28.60 -14.47 -12.91
CA VAL A 18 27.49 -13.54 -13.18
C VAL A 18 26.22 -13.95 -12.43
N ILE A 19 25.87 -15.24 -12.48
CA ILE A 19 24.69 -15.79 -11.79
C ILE A 19 24.81 -15.55 -10.27
N LEU A 20 25.95 -15.90 -9.67
CA LEU A 20 26.19 -15.71 -8.24
C LEU A 20 26.13 -14.24 -7.83
N ALA A 21 26.67 -13.34 -8.67
CA ALA A 21 26.61 -11.90 -8.44
C ALA A 21 25.16 -11.39 -8.46
N ILE A 22 24.34 -11.83 -9.42
CA ILE A 22 22.93 -11.47 -9.52
C ILE A 22 22.14 -12.01 -8.32
N CYS A 23 22.28 -13.29 -7.98
CA CYS A 23 21.62 -13.88 -6.82
C CYS A 23 22.01 -13.17 -5.51
N SER A 24 23.29 -12.83 -5.36
CA SER A 24 23.78 -12.07 -4.19
C SER A 24 23.21 -10.65 -4.15
N SER A 25 23.05 -10.01 -5.30
CA SER A 25 22.40 -8.70 -5.40
C SER A 25 20.91 -8.74 -5.02
N TRP A 26 20.19 -9.80 -5.38
CA TRP A 26 18.79 -10.00 -4.97
C TRP A 26 18.66 -10.20 -3.46
N LEU A 27 19.56 -10.97 -2.85
CA LEU A 27 19.59 -11.15 -1.39
C LEU A 27 19.92 -9.86 -0.66
N LEU A 28 20.89 -9.09 -1.17
CA LEU A 28 21.24 -7.80 -0.62
C LEU A 28 20.06 -6.84 -0.72
N LEU A 29 19.38 -6.78 -1.87
CA LEU A 29 18.16 -6.01 -2.05
C LEU A 29 17.08 -6.45 -1.05
N HIS A 30 16.84 -7.77 -0.92
CA HIS A 30 15.88 -8.30 0.04
C HIS A 30 16.16 -7.82 1.47
N ARG A 31 17.42 -7.91 1.89
CA ARG A 31 17.87 -7.50 3.23
C ARG A 31 17.82 -5.98 3.44
N ILE A 32 18.15 -5.20 2.41
CA ILE A 32 18.02 -3.74 2.47
C ILE A 32 16.56 -3.37 2.65
N LEU A 33 15.64 -3.95 1.87
CA LEU A 33 14.22 -3.65 1.94
C LEU A 33 13.58 -4.13 3.24
N SER A 34 14.01 -5.27 3.80
CA SER A 34 13.48 -5.74 5.09
C SER A 34 13.91 -4.87 6.27
N ILE A 35 15.09 -4.25 6.20
CA ILE A 35 15.63 -3.39 7.26
C ILE A 35 15.18 -1.94 7.10
N LYS A 36 15.37 -1.37 5.90
CA LYS A 36 15.10 0.04 5.62
C LYS A 36 13.65 0.31 5.29
N GLY A 37 12.91 -0.71 4.83
CA GLY A 37 11.52 -0.54 4.43
C GLY A 37 11.34 -0.01 3.02
N PHE A 38 10.18 0.61 2.80
CA PHE A 38 9.70 1.04 1.50
C PHE A 38 9.21 2.48 1.57
N THR A 39 9.57 3.29 0.58
CA THR A 39 9.00 4.63 0.39
C THR A 39 8.05 4.59 -0.80
N PHE A 40 6.78 4.83 -0.55
CA PHE A 40 5.75 4.78 -1.57
C PHE A 40 5.57 6.12 -2.27
N HIS A 41 5.70 6.06 -3.59
CA HIS A 41 5.29 7.09 -4.52
C HIS A 41 4.39 6.49 -5.59
N ARG A 42 3.61 7.32 -6.26
CA ARG A 42 2.91 6.93 -7.49
C ARG A 42 3.84 7.03 -8.71
N SER A 43 4.86 7.88 -8.62
CA SER A 43 5.91 7.98 -9.63
C SER A 43 6.95 6.85 -9.54
N ALA A 44 7.81 6.75 -10.55
CA ALA A 44 8.95 5.82 -10.58
C ALA A 44 9.96 6.00 -9.42
N ALA A 45 9.79 7.03 -8.59
CA ALA A 45 10.56 7.23 -7.37
C ALA A 45 10.23 6.21 -6.26
N SER A 46 9.14 5.44 -6.38
CA SER A 46 8.76 4.42 -5.40
C SER A 46 9.82 3.33 -5.29
N THR A 47 10.21 2.98 -4.05
CA THR A 47 11.21 1.94 -3.79
C THR A 47 10.79 0.59 -4.38
N ASP A 48 9.48 0.26 -4.38
CA ASP A 48 8.97 -0.96 -4.99
C ASP A 48 9.17 -1.01 -6.51
N ILE A 49 8.95 0.13 -7.19
CA ILE A 49 9.14 0.22 -8.63
C ILE A 49 10.62 0.07 -8.94
N GLN A 50 11.49 0.74 -8.19
CA GLN A 50 12.95 0.64 -8.37
C GLN A 50 13.43 -0.79 -8.14
N ALA A 51 12.95 -1.46 -7.08
CA ALA A 51 13.26 -2.85 -6.79
C ALA A 51 12.76 -3.78 -7.91
N SER A 52 11.53 -3.58 -8.39
CA SER A 52 10.97 -4.38 -9.48
C SER A 52 11.74 -4.18 -10.79
N VAL A 53 12.07 -2.94 -11.15
CA VAL A 53 12.89 -2.62 -12.34
C VAL A 53 14.28 -3.25 -12.23
N PHE A 54 14.90 -3.22 -11.04
CA PHE A 54 16.17 -3.88 -10.80
C PHE A 54 16.08 -5.40 -10.99
N ILE A 55 15.04 -6.04 -10.44
CA ILE A 55 14.79 -7.48 -10.59
C ILE A 55 14.56 -7.84 -12.06
N VAL A 56 13.71 -7.10 -12.77
CA VAL A 56 13.45 -7.30 -14.20
C VAL A 56 14.74 -7.16 -15.01
N THR A 57 15.50 -6.09 -14.79
CA THR A 57 16.74 -5.81 -15.55
C THR A 57 17.80 -6.88 -15.31
N SER A 58 18.03 -7.25 -14.05
CA SER A 58 18.99 -8.31 -13.70
C SER A 58 18.57 -9.69 -14.21
N THR A 59 17.26 -9.99 -14.20
CA THR A 59 16.70 -11.20 -14.80
C THR A 59 16.92 -11.24 -16.31
N MET A 60 16.68 -10.14 -17.02
CA MET A 60 16.91 -10.06 -18.47
C MET A 60 18.40 -10.17 -18.81
N LEU A 61 19.27 -9.55 -18.01
CA LEU A 61 20.72 -9.65 -18.17
C LEU A 61 21.19 -11.10 -18.00
N TRP A 62 20.71 -11.79 -16.96
CA TRP A 62 20.99 -13.22 -16.75
C TRP A 62 20.49 -14.05 -17.94
N ALA A 63 19.24 -13.89 -18.38
CA ALA A 63 18.71 -14.60 -19.53
C ALA A 63 19.56 -14.38 -20.80
N TYR A 64 19.99 -13.15 -21.06
CA TYR A 64 20.88 -12.80 -22.17
C TYR A 64 22.22 -13.55 -22.09
N PHE A 65 22.89 -13.54 -20.93
CA PHE A 65 24.15 -14.26 -20.77
C PHE A 65 24.01 -15.77 -20.93
N THR A 66 22.91 -16.35 -20.42
CA THR A 66 22.61 -17.77 -20.63
C THR A 66 22.40 -18.08 -22.10
N HIS A 67 21.67 -17.23 -22.84
CA HIS A 67 21.46 -17.38 -24.28
C HIS A 67 22.76 -17.28 -25.09
N VAL A 68 23.59 -16.28 -24.82
CA VAL A 68 24.89 -16.10 -25.50
C VAL A 68 25.82 -17.29 -25.22
N THR A 69 25.84 -17.79 -23.98
CA THR A 69 26.68 -18.95 -23.63
C THR A 69 26.18 -20.22 -24.31
N ALA A 70 24.87 -20.44 -24.33
CA ALA A 70 24.25 -21.60 -24.99
C ALA A 70 24.47 -21.58 -26.51
N SER A 71 24.33 -20.41 -27.16
CA SER A 71 24.55 -20.25 -28.60
C SER A 71 26.02 -20.33 -29.01
N THR A 72 26.95 -19.81 -28.20
CA THR A 72 28.40 -19.96 -28.45
C THR A 72 28.81 -21.43 -28.38
N THR A 73 28.28 -22.16 -27.39
CA THR A 73 28.49 -23.62 -27.27
C THR A 73 27.94 -24.35 -28.49
N LEU A 74 26.78 -23.93 -28.99
CA LEU A 74 26.17 -24.46 -30.21
C LEU A 74 27.06 -24.29 -31.44
N GLY A 75 27.58 -23.08 -31.64
CA GLY A 75 28.44 -22.73 -32.77
C GLY A 75 29.73 -23.55 -32.79
N LEU A 76 30.36 -23.73 -31.62
CA LEU A 76 31.56 -24.57 -31.48
C LEU A 76 31.29 -26.03 -31.87
N ILE A 77 30.18 -26.61 -31.40
CA ILE A 77 29.81 -28.01 -31.72
C ILE A 77 29.56 -28.16 -33.22
N SER A 78 28.84 -27.21 -33.83
CA SER A 78 28.55 -27.24 -35.27
C SER A 78 29.84 -27.21 -36.12
N PHE A 79 30.84 -26.43 -35.71
CA PHE A 79 32.11 -26.32 -36.42
C PHE A 79 32.96 -27.60 -36.32
N THR A 80 32.91 -28.31 -35.19
CA THR A 80 33.63 -29.57 -35.01
C THR A 80 32.96 -30.78 -35.68
N SER A 81 31.69 -30.68 -36.04
CA SER A 81 30.87 -31.80 -36.54
C SER A 81 30.97 -32.02 -38.06
N ASP A 82 31.61 -31.12 -38.82
CA ASP A 82 31.67 -31.22 -40.29
C ASP A 82 32.59 -32.33 -40.82
N SER A 83 33.19 -33.16 -39.95
CA SER A 83 34.10 -34.25 -40.36
C SER A 83 33.49 -35.65 -40.41
N ASN A 84 32.20 -35.85 -40.12
CA ASN A 84 31.57 -37.20 -40.13
C ASN A 84 30.12 -37.16 -40.66
N GLU A 85 29.96 -37.34 -41.97
CA GLU A 85 28.67 -37.34 -42.68
C GLU A 85 27.76 -38.53 -42.30
N GLU A 86 28.34 -39.69 -42.01
CA GLU A 86 27.60 -40.95 -41.74
C GLU A 86 26.81 -40.97 -40.41
N ALA A 87 27.20 -40.13 -39.44
CA ALA A 87 26.53 -40.06 -38.13
C ALA A 87 25.29 -39.14 -38.14
N ARG A 88 25.16 -38.24 -39.13
CA ARG A 88 24.05 -37.29 -39.23
C ARG A 88 22.70 -37.95 -39.58
N GLU A 89 22.72 -39.10 -40.25
CA GLU A 89 21.50 -39.69 -40.84
C GLU A 89 20.61 -40.46 -39.83
N LYS A 90 21.10 -40.74 -38.61
CA LYS A 90 20.36 -41.55 -37.62
C LYS A 90 19.81 -40.79 -36.41
N MET A 91 19.99 -39.47 -36.33
CA MET A 91 19.63 -38.72 -35.12
C MET A 91 18.36 -37.88 -35.32
N ILE A 92 17.27 -38.29 -34.67
CA ILE A 92 15.91 -37.74 -34.84
C ILE A 92 15.75 -36.36 -34.17
N ILE A 93 16.68 -35.96 -33.28
CA ILE A 93 16.73 -34.63 -32.68
C ILE A 93 18.18 -34.12 -32.79
N PRO A 94 18.43 -32.91 -33.29
CA PRO A 94 19.77 -32.36 -33.36
C PRO A 94 20.36 -32.24 -31.93
N ASP A 95 21.51 -32.87 -31.67
CA ASP A 95 22.28 -32.71 -30.42
C ASP A 95 22.51 -31.25 -30.04
N SER A 96 22.57 -30.41 -31.06
CA SER A 96 22.67 -28.96 -30.98
C SER A 96 21.46 -28.34 -30.23
N LEU A 97 20.23 -28.74 -30.57
CA LEU A 97 19.02 -28.27 -29.90
C LEU A 97 18.96 -28.74 -28.43
N ILE A 98 19.32 -30.00 -28.16
CA ILE A 98 19.35 -30.54 -26.80
C ILE A 98 20.37 -29.78 -25.95
N THR A 99 21.57 -29.54 -26.48
CA THR A 99 22.62 -28.78 -25.79
C THR A 99 22.19 -27.34 -25.52
N TYR A 100 21.52 -26.71 -26.49
CA TYR A 100 20.98 -25.36 -26.32
C TYR A 100 19.90 -25.31 -25.23
N LEU A 101 18.91 -26.21 -25.26
CA LEU A 101 17.85 -26.29 -24.24
C LEU A 101 18.40 -26.66 -22.86
N ALA A 102 19.41 -27.53 -22.79
CA ALA A 102 20.14 -27.84 -21.55
C ALA A 102 20.98 -26.66 -21.06
N GLY A 103 21.31 -25.69 -21.92
CA GLY A 103 21.91 -24.42 -21.52
C GLY A 103 20.92 -23.51 -20.80
N TRP A 104 19.64 -23.57 -21.18
CA TRP A 104 18.56 -22.76 -20.60
C TRP A 104 18.15 -23.16 -19.18
N SER A 105 18.50 -24.36 -18.70
CA SER A 105 18.31 -24.71 -17.28
C SER A 105 19.09 -23.79 -16.34
N ASN A 106 20.19 -23.21 -16.81
CA ASN A 106 20.93 -22.18 -16.09
C ASN A 106 20.32 -20.77 -16.26
N GLY A 107 19.18 -20.63 -16.94
CA GLY A 107 18.52 -19.35 -17.19
C GLY A 107 17.48 -19.03 -16.11
N PRO A 108 17.12 -17.75 -15.93
CA PRO A 108 16.19 -17.32 -14.90
C PRO A 108 14.72 -17.51 -15.29
N ILE A 109 14.35 -18.70 -15.78
CA ILE A 109 13.05 -19.00 -16.41
C ILE A 109 11.85 -18.55 -15.54
N ILE A 110 11.87 -18.85 -14.23
CA ILE A 110 10.77 -18.53 -13.31
C ILE A 110 10.70 -17.02 -13.10
N ALA A 111 11.82 -16.40 -12.75
CA ALA A 111 11.91 -14.96 -12.50
C ALA A 111 11.56 -14.15 -13.75
N GLN A 112 11.93 -14.63 -14.94
CA GLN A 112 11.63 -14.00 -16.22
C GLN A 112 10.14 -14.06 -16.53
N SER A 113 9.51 -15.22 -16.32
CA SER A 113 8.06 -15.38 -16.52
C SER A 113 7.26 -14.46 -15.60
N VAL A 114 7.67 -14.34 -14.33
CA VAL A 114 7.05 -13.40 -13.38
C VAL A 114 7.35 -11.94 -13.74
N SER A 115 8.53 -11.64 -14.28
CA SER A 115 8.86 -10.29 -14.78
C SER A 115 7.93 -9.86 -15.91
N ILE A 116 7.68 -10.75 -16.88
CA ILE A 116 6.76 -10.50 -17.99
C ILE A 116 5.35 -10.28 -17.44
N LEU A 117 4.90 -11.13 -16.51
CA LEU A 117 3.60 -10.99 -15.87
C LEU A 117 3.46 -9.64 -15.13
N TRP A 118 4.48 -9.22 -14.38
CA TRP A 118 4.50 -7.94 -13.68
C TRP A 118 4.38 -6.77 -14.66
N VAL A 119 5.13 -6.76 -15.78
CA VAL A 119 5.02 -5.72 -16.81
C VAL A 119 3.60 -5.66 -17.39
N VAL A 120 3.02 -6.82 -17.73
CA VAL A 120 1.65 -6.90 -18.26
C VAL A 120 0.63 -6.40 -17.24
N ALA A 121 0.73 -6.81 -15.98
CA ALA A 121 -0.16 -6.40 -14.90
C ALA A 121 -0.05 -4.89 -14.61
N SER A 122 1.16 -4.34 -14.58
CA SER A 122 1.37 -2.91 -14.35
C SER A 122 0.88 -2.04 -15.52
N ILE A 123 0.94 -2.53 -16.76
CA ILE A 123 0.30 -1.87 -17.90
C ILE A 123 -1.22 -1.91 -17.75
N ASP A 124 -1.78 -3.08 -17.40
CA ASP A 124 -3.22 -3.26 -17.18
C ASP A 124 -3.73 -2.32 -16.07
N SER A 125 -3.05 -2.25 -14.93
CA SER A 125 -3.45 -1.37 -13.82
C SER A 125 -3.34 0.11 -14.15
N THR A 126 -2.32 0.50 -14.93
CA THR A 126 -2.19 1.86 -15.44
C THR A 126 -3.32 2.22 -16.41
N LEU A 127 -3.76 1.28 -17.25
CA LEU A 127 -4.89 1.47 -18.16
C LEU A 127 -6.24 1.47 -17.42
N ALA A 128 -6.40 0.61 -16.42
CA ALA A 128 -7.56 0.52 -15.54
C ALA A 128 -7.81 1.84 -14.80
N ALA A 129 -6.74 2.45 -14.27
CA ALA A 129 -6.81 3.75 -13.62
C ALA A 129 -7.32 4.87 -14.55
N ARG A 130 -7.25 4.68 -15.88
CA ARG A 130 -7.75 5.63 -16.88
C ARG A 130 -9.14 5.29 -17.40
N SER A 131 -9.58 4.03 -17.30
CA SER A 131 -10.83 3.55 -17.89
C SER A 131 -11.49 2.48 -17.02
N SER A 132 -12.69 2.78 -16.51
CA SER A 132 -13.50 1.86 -15.70
C SER A 132 -14.13 0.71 -16.50
N LYS A 133 -13.92 0.62 -17.81
CA LYS A 133 -14.60 -0.34 -18.71
C LYS A 133 -13.73 -1.48 -19.22
N VAL A 134 -12.44 -1.51 -18.89
CA VAL A 134 -11.53 -2.56 -19.39
C VAL A 134 -11.62 -3.79 -18.48
N PRO A 135 -11.78 -5.02 -19.03
CA PRO A 135 -11.72 -6.22 -18.22
C PRO A 135 -10.32 -6.36 -17.62
N LEU A 136 -10.25 -6.36 -16.30
CA LEU A 136 -8.98 -6.35 -15.58
C LEU A 136 -8.41 -7.76 -15.49
N LEU A 137 -7.12 -7.89 -15.81
CA LEU A 137 -6.34 -9.10 -15.56
C LEU A 137 -6.07 -9.30 -14.06
N TRP A 138 -6.23 -8.22 -13.30
CA TRP A 138 -5.95 -8.06 -11.89
C TRP A 138 -7.20 -7.68 -11.08
N SER A 139 -7.39 -8.25 -9.89
CA SER A 139 -8.40 -7.80 -8.93
C SER A 139 -8.06 -8.27 -7.52
N LEU A 140 -8.13 -7.38 -6.52
CA LEU A 140 -7.93 -7.75 -5.12
C LEU A 140 -9.22 -8.26 -4.46
N ARG A 141 -10.31 -8.45 -5.21
CA ARG A 141 -11.63 -8.73 -4.66
C ARG A 141 -11.67 -9.97 -3.77
N ASN A 142 -10.81 -10.95 -4.04
CA ASN A 142 -10.78 -12.26 -3.38
C ASN A 142 -9.53 -12.46 -2.51
N ILE A 143 -8.73 -11.41 -2.26
CA ILE A 143 -7.47 -11.54 -1.52
C ILE A 143 -7.72 -11.48 -0.03
N SER A 144 -7.44 -12.55 0.69
CA SER A 144 -7.59 -12.60 2.15
C SER A 144 -6.41 -12.00 2.94
N SER A 145 -5.26 -11.80 2.28
CA SER A 145 -3.98 -11.45 2.90
C SER A 145 -2.99 -10.87 1.88
N PRO A 146 -2.01 -10.03 2.26
CA PRO A 146 -0.91 -9.63 1.36
C PRO A 146 -0.10 -10.81 0.78
N PHE A 147 -0.21 -12.01 1.37
CA PHE A 147 0.46 -13.21 0.87
C PHE A 147 -0.35 -13.98 -0.18
N ASP A 148 -1.63 -13.65 -0.33
CA ASP A 148 -2.60 -14.38 -1.14
C ASP A 148 -2.61 -13.92 -2.60
N TRP A 149 -1.41 -13.87 -3.20
CA TRP A 149 -1.20 -13.32 -4.54
C TRP A 149 -1.95 -14.08 -5.63
N GLN A 150 -2.25 -15.36 -5.41
CA GLN A 150 -2.94 -16.17 -6.40
C GLN A 150 -4.35 -15.63 -6.62
N HIS A 151 -5.07 -15.26 -5.56
CA HIS A 151 -6.43 -14.73 -5.71
C HIS A 151 -6.48 -13.30 -6.27
N ALA A 152 -5.32 -12.65 -6.43
CA ALA A 152 -5.18 -11.34 -7.04
C ALA A 152 -5.29 -11.35 -8.58
N PHE A 153 -5.03 -12.50 -9.21
CA PHE A 153 -5.04 -12.64 -10.67
C PHE A 153 -6.25 -13.43 -11.13
N SER A 154 -6.68 -13.21 -12.39
CA SER A 154 -7.67 -14.08 -12.99
C SER A 154 -7.16 -15.54 -13.04
N SER A 155 -8.04 -16.51 -12.79
CA SER A 155 -7.65 -17.93 -12.80
C SER A 155 -7.00 -18.35 -14.13
N ARG A 156 -7.45 -17.77 -15.25
CA ARG A 156 -6.86 -18.02 -16.58
C ARG A 156 -5.40 -17.57 -16.66
N LEU A 157 -5.07 -16.41 -16.10
CA LEU A 157 -3.72 -15.86 -16.11
C LEU A 157 -2.77 -16.68 -15.21
N ILE A 158 -3.24 -17.12 -14.05
CA ILE A 158 -2.47 -18.02 -13.17
C ILE A 158 -2.20 -19.36 -13.87
N TRP A 159 -3.24 -19.95 -14.50
CA TRP A 159 -3.08 -21.18 -15.26
C TRP A 159 -2.09 -21.00 -16.42
N ALA A 160 -2.19 -19.90 -17.17
CA ALA A 160 -1.26 -19.58 -18.23
C ALA A 160 0.18 -19.44 -17.71
N LEU A 161 0.39 -18.72 -16.60
CA LEU A 161 1.71 -18.61 -15.95
C LEU A 161 2.26 -19.98 -15.53
N ARG A 162 1.46 -20.79 -14.85
CA ARG A 162 1.86 -22.12 -14.38
C ARG A 162 2.20 -23.05 -15.54
N ILE A 163 1.39 -23.06 -16.60
CA ILE A 163 1.65 -23.86 -17.80
C ILE A 163 2.92 -23.39 -18.48
N LEU A 164 3.08 -22.07 -18.70
CA LEU A 164 4.26 -21.49 -19.33
C LEU A 164 5.55 -21.87 -18.58
N VAL A 165 5.57 -21.66 -17.26
CA VAL A 165 6.73 -21.99 -16.41
C VAL A 165 6.98 -23.49 -16.41
N SER A 166 5.93 -24.32 -16.30
CA SER A 166 6.08 -25.78 -16.29
C SER A 166 6.63 -26.31 -17.60
N VAL A 167 6.12 -25.86 -18.75
CA VAL A 167 6.60 -26.29 -20.07
C VAL A 167 8.07 -25.91 -20.27
N GLN A 168 8.44 -24.67 -19.93
CA GLN A 168 9.82 -24.19 -20.08
C GLN A 168 10.79 -24.99 -19.19
N ILE A 169 10.43 -25.25 -17.93
CA ILE A 169 11.28 -25.99 -17.00
C ILE A 169 11.33 -27.49 -17.33
N LEU A 170 10.21 -28.10 -17.71
CA LEU A 170 10.21 -29.50 -18.13
C LEU A 170 11.09 -29.70 -19.37
N ALA A 171 11.01 -28.79 -20.35
CA ALA A 171 11.86 -28.83 -21.53
C ALA A 171 13.36 -28.69 -21.17
N SER A 172 13.73 -27.73 -20.31
CA SER A 172 15.13 -27.54 -19.88
C SER A 172 15.66 -28.70 -19.03
N SER A 173 14.82 -29.25 -18.16
CA SER A 173 15.16 -30.37 -17.29
C SER A 173 15.32 -31.68 -18.07
N THR A 174 14.40 -32.00 -18.99
CA THR A 174 14.53 -33.15 -19.88
C THR A 174 15.79 -33.04 -20.74
N ALA A 175 16.05 -31.87 -21.33
CA ALA A 175 17.28 -31.64 -22.08
C ALA A 175 18.53 -31.81 -21.21
N SER A 176 18.50 -31.37 -19.96
CA SER A 176 19.59 -31.55 -19.00
C SER A 176 19.83 -33.01 -18.62
N PHE A 177 18.78 -33.83 -18.47
CA PHE A 177 18.92 -35.28 -18.27
C PHE A 177 19.59 -35.95 -19.47
N VAL A 178 19.15 -35.61 -20.69
CA VAL A 178 19.73 -36.16 -21.93
C VAL A 178 21.20 -35.72 -22.08
N ALA A 179 21.52 -34.47 -21.70
CA ALA A 179 22.88 -33.95 -21.66
C ALA A 179 23.73 -34.45 -20.46
N LEU A 180 23.26 -35.47 -19.73
CA LEU A 180 23.96 -36.08 -18.59
C LEU A 180 24.26 -35.10 -17.42
N LYS A 181 23.37 -34.13 -17.19
CA LYS A 181 23.42 -33.18 -16.06
C LYS A 181 22.25 -33.40 -15.08
N PRO A 182 22.18 -34.56 -14.40
CA PRO A 182 21.02 -34.94 -13.60
C PRO A 182 20.80 -34.04 -12.38
N ILE A 183 21.86 -33.51 -11.76
CA ILE A 183 21.74 -32.62 -10.59
C ILE A 183 21.02 -31.33 -10.98
N GLN A 184 21.35 -30.75 -12.13
CA GLN A 184 20.68 -29.55 -12.65
C GLN A 184 19.21 -29.85 -12.95
N ALA A 185 18.94 -30.96 -13.64
CA ALA A 185 17.59 -31.36 -13.98
C ALA A 185 16.69 -31.57 -12.74
N ILE A 186 17.23 -32.17 -11.67
CA ILE A 186 16.53 -32.34 -10.39
C ILE A 186 16.29 -30.98 -9.71
N SER A 187 17.28 -30.09 -9.73
CA SER A 187 17.18 -28.75 -9.11
C SER A 187 16.12 -27.89 -9.81
N ASP A 188 16.06 -27.94 -11.13
CA ASP A 188 15.02 -27.31 -11.95
C ASP A 188 13.61 -27.82 -11.58
N LEU A 189 13.43 -29.14 -11.47
CA LEU A 189 12.15 -29.74 -11.09
C LEU A 189 11.74 -29.38 -9.66
N LEU A 190 12.70 -29.32 -8.75
CA LEU A 190 12.46 -28.90 -7.37
C LEU A 190 12.05 -27.43 -7.29
N ALA A 191 12.72 -26.56 -8.04
CA ALA A 191 12.37 -25.14 -8.15
C ALA A 191 10.94 -24.95 -8.69
N LEU A 192 10.57 -25.73 -9.72
CA LEU A 192 9.22 -25.75 -10.26
C LEU A 192 8.20 -26.20 -9.20
N ALA A 193 8.48 -27.30 -8.48
CA ALA A 193 7.60 -27.76 -7.42
C ALA A 193 7.39 -26.69 -6.34
N ILE A 194 8.47 -26.07 -5.86
CA ILE A 194 8.39 -24.98 -4.87
C ILE A 194 7.55 -23.82 -5.41
N PHE A 195 7.73 -23.44 -6.68
CA PHE A 195 6.95 -22.38 -7.31
C PHE A 195 5.45 -22.72 -7.40
N LEU A 196 5.11 -23.92 -7.88
CA LEU A 196 3.71 -24.34 -8.08
C LEU A 196 2.94 -24.51 -6.77
N PHE A 197 3.62 -24.95 -5.71
CA PHE A 197 3.01 -25.20 -4.40
C PHE A 197 3.17 -24.06 -3.38
N ASN A 198 3.68 -22.88 -3.81
CA ASN A 198 4.02 -21.77 -2.92
C ASN A 198 4.91 -22.19 -1.73
N GLY A 199 5.92 -23.03 -1.98
CA GLY A 199 6.74 -23.66 -0.93
C GLY A 199 7.72 -22.73 -0.18
N ILE A 200 7.52 -21.41 -0.24
CA ILE A 200 8.34 -20.43 0.49
C ILE A 200 7.54 -19.74 1.59
N ALA A 201 8.22 -19.41 2.68
CA ALA A 201 7.63 -18.67 3.78
C ALA A 201 7.09 -17.30 3.34
N CYS A 202 6.03 -16.82 4.01
CA CYS A 202 5.47 -15.49 3.83
C CYS A 202 6.56 -14.41 3.87
N ASN A 203 6.43 -13.38 3.04
CA ASN A 203 7.39 -12.29 3.02
C ASN A 203 7.36 -11.52 4.36
N SER A 204 8.52 -11.13 4.85
CA SER A 204 8.65 -10.31 6.07
C SER A 204 8.31 -8.84 5.83
N TYR A 205 8.10 -8.43 4.58
CA TYR A 205 7.88 -7.04 4.19
C TYR A 205 6.60 -6.43 4.74
N VAL A 206 5.63 -7.26 5.14
CA VAL A 206 4.44 -6.80 5.86
C VAL A 206 4.79 -6.10 7.18
N LYS A 207 5.95 -6.42 7.76
CA LYS A 207 6.49 -5.79 8.98
C LYS A 207 7.59 -4.78 8.70
N ALA A 208 8.00 -4.60 7.45
CA ALA A 208 9.04 -3.65 7.11
C ALA A 208 8.49 -2.22 7.21
N PRO A 209 9.31 -1.22 7.58
CA PRO A 209 8.86 0.16 7.70
C PRO A 209 8.27 0.69 6.39
N HIS A 210 7.11 1.33 6.44
CA HIS A 210 6.50 1.97 5.28
C HIS A 210 6.50 3.49 5.44
N GLU A 211 7.04 4.19 4.44
CA GLU A 211 7.05 5.64 4.32
C GLU A 211 6.19 6.09 3.14
N PHE A 212 5.62 7.29 3.25
CA PHE A 212 4.69 7.85 2.27
C PHE A 212 5.17 9.18 1.72
N GLY A 213 5.29 9.26 0.41
CA GLY A 213 5.59 10.49 -0.30
C GLY A 213 4.38 11.38 -0.57
N ASP A 214 4.64 12.55 -1.15
CA ASP A 214 3.65 13.60 -1.50
C ASP A 214 2.41 13.11 -2.23
N ASP A 215 2.61 12.18 -3.17
CA ASP A 215 1.61 11.67 -4.09
C ASP A 215 0.90 10.41 -3.56
N CYS A 216 1.30 9.93 -2.39
CA CYS A 216 0.83 8.67 -1.81
C CYS A 216 0.61 8.73 -0.29
N LEU A 217 0.03 9.83 0.19
CA LEU A 217 -0.39 9.96 1.59
C LEU A 217 -1.59 9.02 1.87
N ARG A 218 -1.28 7.85 2.42
CA ARG A 218 -2.22 6.76 2.75
C ARG A 218 -2.55 6.76 4.24
N ILE A 219 -3.83 6.84 4.58
CA ILE A 219 -4.33 6.72 5.96
C ILE A 219 -4.96 5.35 6.13
N ALA A 220 -4.24 4.45 6.82
CA ALA A 220 -4.77 3.15 7.19
C ALA A 220 -5.89 3.30 8.22
N LEU A 221 -7.04 2.70 7.94
CA LEU A 221 -8.20 2.74 8.82
C LEU A 221 -8.22 1.51 9.73
N GLY A 222 -8.70 1.70 10.95
CA GLY A 222 -8.81 0.63 11.94
C GLY A 222 -9.95 -0.32 11.56
N THR A 223 -9.62 -1.57 11.23
CA THR A 223 -10.62 -2.60 10.93
C THR A 223 -10.33 -3.87 11.71
N SER A 224 -11.32 -4.71 11.97
CA SER A 224 -11.12 -6.02 12.62
C SER A 224 -10.76 -7.15 11.64
N HIS A 225 -10.72 -6.87 10.33
CA HIS A 225 -10.52 -7.88 9.28
C HIS A 225 -9.08 -7.86 8.74
N HIS A 226 -8.65 -8.88 7.99
CA HIS A 226 -7.32 -8.93 7.34
C HIS A 226 -7.17 -8.01 6.12
N GLU A 227 -8.26 -7.37 5.72
CA GLU A 227 -8.34 -6.38 4.65
C GLU A 227 -8.89 -5.07 5.20
N GLY A 228 -8.51 -3.96 4.58
CA GLY A 228 -8.90 -2.63 5.02
C GLY A 228 -9.13 -1.69 3.84
N THR A 229 -10.02 -0.73 4.06
CA THR A 229 -10.03 0.45 3.19
C THR A 229 -9.03 1.44 3.73
N VAL A 230 -8.27 2.06 2.83
CA VAL A 230 -7.30 3.11 3.12
C VAL A 230 -7.85 4.39 2.51
N TYR A 231 -7.80 5.49 3.25
CA TYR A 231 -8.08 6.80 2.66
C TYR A 231 -6.82 7.43 2.11
N LEU A 232 -7.00 8.06 0.96
CA LEU A 232 -5.96 8.64 0.16
C LEU A 232 -6.14 10.16 0.22
N LEU A 233 -5.24 10.86 0.93
CA LEU A 233 -5.31 12.31 1.01
C LEU A 233 -5.06 12.93 -0.38
N PRO A 234 -5.64 14.10 -0.68
CA PRO A 234 -5.51 14.70 -2.00
C PRO A 234 -4.12 15.30 -2.18
N SER A 235 -3.68 15.35 -3.43
CA SER A 235 -2.42 15.95 -3.86
C SER A 235 -2.64 16.76 -5.13
N SER A 236 -1.60 17.44 -5.61
CA SER A 236 -1.67 18.18 -6.89
C SER A 236 -2.05 17.30 -8.09
N THR A 237 -1.94 15.97 -7.98
CA THR A 237 -2.21 15.01 -9.07
C THR A 237 -3.35 14.04 -8.78
N ARG A 238 -3.98 14.14 -7.60
CA ARG A 238 -5.00 13.19 -7.16
C ARG A 238 -6.01 13.86 -6.22
N ARG A 239 -7.27 13.47 -6.35
CA ARG A 239 -8.33 13.83 -5.42
C ARG A 239 -8.30 12.96 -4.15
N PHE A 240 -9.19 13.28 -3.21
CA PHE A 240 -9.42 12.40 -2.07
C PHE A 240 -10.10 11.11 -2.55
N ASP A 241 -9.61 9.97 -2.08
CA ASP A 241 -10.10 8.66 -2.53
C ASP A 241 -10.12 7.62 -1.39
N ALA A 242 -10.82 6.52 -1.62
CA ALA A 242 -10.93 5.37 -0.74
C ALA A 242 -10.55 4.13 -1.54
N VAL A 243 -9.55 3.39 -1.08
CA VAL A 243 -8.97 2.28 -1.83
C VAL A 243 -8.90 1.02 -1.00
N TRP A 244 -9.27 -0.11 -1.61
CA TRP A 244 -9.09 -1.42 -1.01
C TRP A 244 -7.61 -1.81 -0.97
N SER A 245 -7.11 -2.18 0.20
CA SER A 245 -5.72 -2.61 0.38
C SER A 245 -5.66 -3.85 1.26
N PRO A 246 -4.79 -4.83 0.95
CA PRO A 246 -4.43 -5.84 1.93
C PRO A 246 -3.84 -5.13 3.15
N LYS A 247 -4.09 -5.65 4.36
CA LYS A 247 -3.48 -5.09 5.55
C LYS A 247 -1.97 -5.28 5.55
N VAL A 248 -1.29 -4.20 5.90
CA VAL A 248 0.14 -4.23 6.18
C VAL A 248 0.29 -4.01 7.68
N ASP A 249 0.91 -4.97 8.38
CA ASP A 249 1.10 -4.89 9.83
C ASP A 249 1.75 -3.55 10.22
N ASP A 250 2.82 -3.13 9.53
CA ASP A 250 3.48 -1.87 9.87
C ASP A 250 2.51 -0.67 9.78
N GLU A 251 1.67 -0.59 8.74
CA GLU A 251 0.70 0.50 8.54
C GLU A 251 -0.43 0.46 9.58
N ASN A 252 -0.95 -0.73 9.87
CA ASN A 252 -2.18 -0.92 10.65
C ASN A 252 -1.95 -1.08 12.14
N VAL A 253 -0.78 -1.53 12.61
CA VAL A 253 -0.54 -1.89 14.03
C VAL A 253 -0.98 -0.80 14.99
N ALA A 254 -0.58 0.45 14.75
CA ALA A 254 -0.91 1.55 15.64
C ALA A 254 -2.42 1.84 15.63
N THR A 255 -3.02 1.93 14.45
CA THR A 255 -4.44 2.23 14.32
C THR A 255 -5.30 1.12 14.91
N ASP A 256 -5.01 -0.14 14.60
CA ASP A 256 -5.75 -1.30 15.10
C ASP A 256 -5.62 -1.42 16.63
N GLU A 257 -4.41 -1.30 17.19
CA GLU A 257 -4.20 -1.35 18.64
C GLU A 257 -4.99 -0.25 19.37
N GLN A 258 -4.87 0.99 18.89
CA GLN A 258 -5.50 2.14 19.54
C GLN A 258 -7.02 2.11 19.41
N VAL A 259 -7.56 1.78 18.23
CA VAL A 259 -9.00 1.71 17.97
C VAL A 259 -9.65 0.54 18.71
N MET A 260 -9.05 -0.65 18.69
CA MET A 260 -9.60 -1.82 19.38
C MET A 260 -9.60 -1.64 20.89
N THR A 261 -8.52 -1.08 21.44
CA THR A 261 -8.46 -0.80 22.88
C THR A 261 -9.50 0.25 23.28
N LEU A 262 -9.65 1.31 22.49
CA LEU A 262 -10.65 2.34 22.74
C LEU A 262 -12.07 1.77 22.73
N PHE A 263 -12.43 1.01 21.69
CA PHE A 263 -13.76 0.41 21.63
C PHE A 263 -14.01 -0.62 22.72
N SER A 264 -13.00 -1.39 23.11
CA SER A 264 -13.12 -2.29 24.25
C SER A 264 -13.47 -1.52 25.53
N LYS A 265 -12.76 -0.42 25.82
CA LYS A 265 -13.01 0.41 27.01
C LYS A 265 -14.33 1.15 26.96
N MET A 266 -14.72 1.68 25.79
CA MET A 266 -16.01 2.35 25.61
C MET A 266 -17.17 1.39 25.80
N ARG A 267 -17.08 0.17 25.25
CA ARG A 267 -18.09 -0.88 25.46
C ARG A 267 -18.20 -1.31 26.93
N SER A 268 -17.08 -1.37 27.64
CA SER A 268 -17.08 -1.68 29.08
C SER A 268 -17.41 -0.47 29.98
N ARG A 269 -17.62 0.73 29.40
CA ARG A 269 -17.83 1.99 30.13
C ARG A 269 -16.69 2.35 31.08
N GLN A 270 -15.46 1.94 30.77
CA GLN A 270 -14.25 2.18 31.57
C GLN A 270 -13.31 3.18 30.90
N TRP A 271 -13.83 4.01 30.02
CA TRP A 271 -13.05 5.01 29.28
C TRP A 271 -13.14 6.37 29.96
N GLY A 272 -12.07 7.15 29.88
CA GLY A 272 -12.05 8.56 30.30
C GLY A 272 -12.25 9.49 29.10
N LEU A 273 -12.83 10.67 29.34
CA LEU A 273 -13.16 11.65 28.27
C LEU A 273 -11.95 12.07 27.40
N HIS A 274 -10.74 12.01 27.96
CA HIS A 274 -9.48 12.31 27.26
C HIS A 274 -8.94 11.15 26.39
N GLU A 275 -9.36 9.91 26.65
CA GLU A 275 -8.77 8.73 26.02
C GLU A 275 -8.88 8.72 24.48
N PRO A 276 -10.01 9.12 23.85
CA PRO A 276 -10.09 9.12 22.38
C PRO A 276 -9.00 9.96 21.72
N LEU A 277 -8.68 11.11 22.32
CA LEU A 277 -7.71 12.06 21.78
C LEU A 277 -6.28 11.67 22.10
N GLU A 278 -6.02 11.14 23.29
CA GLU A 278 -4.70 10.58 23.63
C GLU A 278 -4.30 9.47 22.64
N ARG A 279 -5.23 8.56 22.36
CA ARG A 279 -5.05 7.47 21.40
C ARG A 279 -4.90 7.98 19.97
N LEU A 280 -5.74 8.95 19.57
CA LEU A 280 -5.61 9.61 18.27
C LEU A 280 -4.21 10.21 18.11
N ARG A 281 -3.72 11.00 19.08
CA ARG A 281 -2.39 11.62 19.06
C ARG A 281 -1.27 10.61 18.87
N SER A 282 -1.36 9.44 19.52
CA SER A 282 -0.40 8.35 19.32
C SER A 282 -0.35 7.88 17.86
N THR A 283 -1.52 7.68 17.23
CA THR A 283 -1.58 7.29 15.81
C THR A 283 -1.10 8.40 14.87
N LEU A 284 -1.43 9.66 15.16
CA LEU A 284 -1.01 10.82 14.38
C LEU A 284 0.52 10.99 14.42
N ALA A 285 1.13 10.90 15.60
CA ALA A 285 2.57 11.04 15.78
C ALA A 285 3.35 9.94 15.04
N ARG A 286 2.91 8.68 15.16
CA ARG A 286 3.55 7.57 14.44
C ARG A 286 3.39 7.68 12.93
N TYR A 287 2.23 8.15 12.45
CA TYR A 287 2.05 8.40 11.03
C TYR A 287 2.94 9.52 10.51
N GLN A 288 3.04 10.63 11.25
CA GLN A 288 3.89 11.77 10.87
C GLN A 288 5.36 11.38 10.68
N GLN A 289 5.88 10.47 11.49
CA GLN A 289 7.26 9.96 11.36
C GLN A 289 7.51 9.21 10.04
N ARG A 290 6.45 8.74 9.38
CA ARG A 290 6.50 7.98 8.13
C ARG A 290 6.28 8.84 6.88
N VAL A 291 5.94 10.11 7.05
CA VAL A 291 5.54 10.97 5.94
C VAL A 291 6.71 11.83 5.48
N VAL A 292 7.09 11.66 4.22
CA VAL A 292 8.05 12.50 3.52
C VAL A 292 7.29 13.48 2.63
N ILE A 293 6.86 14.59 3.23
CA ILE A 293 6.05 15.61 2.56
C ILE A 293 6.86 16.84 2.16
N SER A 294 6.73 17.31 0.93
CA SER A 294 7.29 18.56 0.42
C SER A 294 6.50 19.77 0.89
N THR A 295 7.11 20.96 0.78
CA THR A 295 6.44 22.20 1.18
C THR A 295 5.25 22.51 0.26
N ALA A 296 5.35 22.17 -1.03
CA ALA A 296 4.27 22.39 -1.99
C ALA A 296 3.04 21.53 -1.66
N GLN A 297 3.25 20.25 -1.35
CA GLN A 297 2.16 19.35 -0.97
C GLN A 297 1.55 19.74 0.39
N LEU A 298 2.37 20.21 1.33
CA LEU A 298 1.88 20.71 2.62
C LEU A 298 0.97 21.94 2.45
N GLU A 299 1.36 22.89 1.60
CA GLU A 299 0.55 24.07 1.27
C GLU A 299 -0.74 23.69 0.55
N TYR A 300 -0.67 22.69 -0.35
CA TYR A 300 -1.85 22.14 -1.01
C TYR A 300 -2.84 21.57 0.01
N LEU A 301 -2.36 20.77 0.98
CA LEU A 301 -3.21 20.23 2.04
C LEU A 301 -3.80 21.34 2.93
N ALA A 302 -3.01 22.35 3.29
CA ALA A 302 -3.51 23.48 4.07
C ALA A 302 -4.63 24.24 3.34
N ALA A 303 -4.43 24.49 2.04
CA ALA A 303 -5.41 25.13 1.16
C ALA A 303 -6.66 24.28 0.93
N TRP A 304 -6.49 22.95 0.88
CA TRP A 304 -7.60 22.02 0.79
C TRP A 304 -8.41 21.96 2.09
N LEU A 305 -7.77 21.85 3.26
CA LEU A 305 -8.48 21.80 4.55
C LEU A 305 -9.19 23.11 4.86
N TYR A 306 -8.50 24.25 4.81
CA TYR A 306 -9.04 25.52 5.26
C TYR A 306 -9.59 26.35 4.09
N VAL A 307 -10.76 25.93 3.60
CA VAL A 307 -11.45 26.49 2.43
C VAL A 307 -11.60 28.01 2.52
N GLY A 308 -11.12 28.74 1.50
CA GLY A 308 -11.24 30.21 1.43
C GLY A 308 -10.30 30.99 2.34
N GLU A 309 -9.70 30.34 3.34
CA GLU A 309 -8.96 31.02 4.41
C GLU A 309 -7.44 31.06 4.21
N THR A 310 -6.90 30.31 3.24
CA THR A 310 -5.44 30.11 3.10
C THR A 310 -4.90 30.43 1.71
N ALA A 311 -5.58 31.33 0.98
CA ALA A 311 -5.21 31.70 -0.38
C ALA A 311 -3.77 32.26 -0.47
N ARG A 312 -2.89 31.53 -1.16
CA ARG A 312 -1.55 31.95 -1.54
C ARG A 312 -1.52 32.41 -3.01
N PRO A 313 -0.76 33.46 -3.36
CA PRO A 313 -0.46 33.78 -4.76
C PRO A 313 0.27 32.61 -5.45
N GLY A 314 -0.30 32.06 -6.52
CA GLY A 314 0.32 31.02 -7.37
C GLY A 314 -0.12 29.58 -7.11
N LEU A 315 -0.94 29.30 -6.09
CA LEU A 315 -1.74 28.06 -6.08
C LEU A 315 -2.89 28.21 -7.11
N PRO A 316 -3.35 27.12 -7.74
CA PRO A 316 -4.56 27.16 -8.55
C PRO A 316 -5.69 27.79 -7.73
N GLN A 317 -6.29 28.88 -8.23
CA GLN A 317 -7.38 29.58 -7.54
C GLN A 317 -8.58 28.65 -7.24
N VAL A 318 -8.71 27.56 -7.99
CA VAL A 318 -9.72 26.53 -7.77
C VAL A 318 -9.02 25.19 -7.54
N LEU A 319 -9.02 24.74 -6.28
CA LEU A 319 -8.65 23.36 -5.94
C LEU A 319 -9.78 22.43 -6.37
N ASP A 320 -9.42 21.30 -7.00
CA ASP A 320 -10.41 20.27 -7.32
C ASP A 320 -10.76 19.48 -6.05
N ARG A 321 -11.93 19.79 -5.49
CA ARG A 321 -12.41 19.23 -4.22
C ARG A 321 -13.26 17.97 -4.38
N ARG A 322 -13.51 17.54 -5.62
CA ARG A 322 -14.29 16.33 -5.90
C ARG A 322 -13.63 15.11 -5.28
N ILE A 323 -14.43 14.14 -4.86
CA ILE A 323 -13.97 12.82 -4.40
C ILE A 323 -13.87 11.84 -5.57
N ASP A 324 -12.86 10.97 -5.53
CA ASP A 324 -12.71 9.87 -6.49
C ASP A 324 -13.30 8.54 -5.96
N CYS A 325 -13.80 8.50 -4.74
CA CYS A 325 -14.50 7.34 -4.19
C CYS A 325 -16.04 7.45 -4.34
N ASN A 326 -16.76 6.40 -3.96
CA ASN A 326 -18.22 6.42 -3.88
C ASN A 326 -18.66 6.85 -2.48
N ARG A 327 -19.68 7.71 -2.37
CA ARG A 327 -20.35 7.96 -1.09
C ARG A 327 -21.41 6.90 -0.85
N MET A 328 -21.50 6.37 0.38
CA MET A 328 -22.59 5.48 0.73
C MET A 328 -23.93 6.24 0.63
N PRO A 329 -24.94 5.72 -0.09
CA PRO A 329 -26.21 6.41 -0.26
C PRO A 329 -26.85 6.82 1.07
N GLY A 330 -27.31 8.06 1.17
CA GLY A 330 -28.00 8.57 2.36
C GLY A 330 -27.11 8.81 3.59
N THR A 331 -25.79 8.80 3.44
CA THR A 331 -24.85 9.06 4.56
C THR A 331 -24.25 10.46 4.50
N HIS A 332 -23.91 11.07 5.63
CA HIS A 332 -23.20 12.35 5.72
C HIS A 332 -21.68 12.18 5.72
N LEU A 333 -20.93 13.23 5.37
CA LEU A 333 -19.46 13.25 5.41
C LEU A 333 -18.89 13.46 6.83
N LEU A 334 -19.65 13.09 7.87
CA LEU A 334 -19.29 13.25 9.29
C LEU A 334 -18.90 11.91 9.95
N GLY A 335 -18.64 10.89 9.15
CA GLY A 335 -18.30 9.57 9.64
C GLY A 335 -16.92 9.50 10.28
N ARG A 336 -16.81 8.75 11.38
CA ARG A 336 -15.60 8.59 12.20
C ARG A 336 -14.32 8.44 11.37
N ASP A 337 -14.31 7.53 10.41
CA ASP A 337 -13.10 7.20 9.65
C ASP A 337 -12.68 8.32 8.70
N LEU A 338 -13.65 9.07 8.17
CA LEU A 338 -13.35 10.22 7.32
C LEU A 338 -12.73 11.33 8.17
N ILE A 339 -13.33 11.61 9.32
CA ILE A 339 -12.81 12.60 10.26
C ILE A 339 -11.44 12.18 10.81
N TYR A 340 -11.21 10.89 11.02
CA TYR A 340 -9.90 10.34 11.38
C TYR A 340 -8.84 10.69 10.33
N ALA A 341 -9.12 10.52 9.04
CA ALA A 341 -8.22 10.93 7.97
C ALA A 341 -8.02 12.45 7.89
N LEU A 342 -9.06 13.25 8.16
CA LEU A 342 -8.94 14.71 8.25
C LEU A 342 -8.05 15.14 9.43
N CYS A 343 -8.11 14.44 10.57
CA CYS A 343 -7.21 14.68 11.70
C CYS A 343 -5.74 14.42 11.31
N HIS A 344 -5.47 13.36 10.54
CA HIS A 344 -4.13 13.10 9.98
C HIS A 344 -3.67 14.23 9.06
N ALA A 345 -4.53 14.68 8.14
CA ALA A 345 -4.22 15.77 7.25
C ALA A 345 -3.92 17.08 8.02
N GLU A 346 -4.75 17.45 8.98
CA GLU A 346 -4.54 18.65 9.83
C GLU A 346 -3.25 18.53 10.63
N TYR A 347 -2.97 17.36 11.21
CA TYR A 347 -1.77 17.13 12.00
C TYR A 347 -0.50 17.31 11.16
N LEU A 348 -0.48 16.80 9.91
CA LEU A 348 0.64 17.04 9.00
C LEU A 348 0.85 18.53 8.72
N VAL A 349 -0.22 19.27 8.41
CA VAL A 349 -0.18 20.72 8.17
C VAL A 349 0.36 21.46 9.38
N PHE A 350 -0.11 21.12 10.57
CA PHE A 350 0.31 21.74 11.82
C PHE A 350 1.76 21.46 12.19
N MET A 351 2.20 20.20 12.10
CA MET A 351 3.59 19.84 12.37
C MET A 351 4.54 20.46 11.33
N GLY A 352 4.06 20.67 10.10
CA GLY A 352 4.79 21.33 9.03
C GLY A 352 4.68 22.86 9.00
N GLN A 353 3.98 23.52 9.94
CA GLN A 353 3.62 24.93 9.86
C GLN A 353 4.80 25.90 9.62
N GLY A 354 5.99 25.56 10.13
CA GLY A 354 7.22 26.34 9.93
C GLY A 354 7.70 26.38 8.47
N ARG A 355 7.13 25.55 7.59
CA ARG A 355 7.41 25.47 6.15
C ARG A 355 6.35 26.16 5.30
N LEU A 356 5.17 26.43 5.86
CA LEU A 356 4.07 27.10 5.17
C LEU A 356 4.40 28.58 4.91
N HIS A 357 3.79 29.16 3.88
CA HIS A 357 3.87 30.58 3.58
C HIS A 357 3.41 31.41 4.80
N PRO A 358 4.01 32.58 5.08
CA PRO A 358 3.68 33.40 6.24
C PRO A 358 2.18 33.72 6.39
N THR A 359 1.47 33.95 5.28
CA THR A 359 0.02 34.22 5.28
C THR A 359 -0.80 33.02 5.76
N THR A 360 -0.46 31.82 5.32
CA THR A 360 -1.09 30.57 5.75
C THR A 360 -0.76 30.30 7.21
N ARG A 361 0.52 30.42 7.57
CA ARG A 361 1.04 30.18 8.92
C ARG A 361 0.40 31.08 9.97
N SER A 362 0.22 32.38 9.67
CA SER A 362 -0.37 33.32 10.62
C SER A 362 -1.84 33.03 10.94
N ARG A 363 -2.55 32.35 10.02
CA ARG A 363 -3.96 31.99 10.19
C ARG A 363 -4.14 30.59 10.79
N LEU A 364 -3.16 29.71 10.65
CA LEU A 364 -3.29 28.33 11.08
C LEU A 364 -3.59 28.20 12.58
N GLY A 365 -2.97 29.03 13.42
CA GLY A 365 -3.24 29.04 14.86
C GLY A 365 -4.70 29.40 15.17
N SER A 366 -5.25 30.45 14.54
CA SER A 366 -6.63 30.87 14.77
C SER A 366 -7.66 29.89 14.20
N LEU A 367 -7.31 29.20 13.11
CA LEU A 367 -8.20 28.21 12.48
C LEU A 367 -8.23 26.88 13.22
N ARG A 368 -7.10 26.49 13.85
CA ARG A 368 -6.97 25.24 14.58
C ARG A 368 -7.47 25.36 16.02
N PHE A 369 -6.98 26.31 16.82
CA PHE A 369 -7.18 26.25 18.26
C PHE A 369 -8.57 26.72 18.70
N MET A 370 -9.36 25.78 19.24
CA MET A 370 -10.71 26.04 19.74
C MET A 370 -10.72 26.94 20.98
N GLU A 371 -9.75 26.78 21.87
CA GLU A 371 -9.55 27.65 23.03
C GLU A 371 -8.48 28.72 22.75
N ARG A 372 -8.85 29.98 22.94
CA ARG A 372 -7.95 31.13 22.81
C ARG A 372 -6.92 31.07 23.93
N SER A 373 -5.68 30.74 23.64
CA SER A 373 -4.56 31.08 24.51
C SER A 373 -4.41 32.62 24.57
N GLY A 374 -5.13 33.25 25.49
CA GLY A 374 -4.78 34.51 26.15
C GLY A 374 -4.74 35.83 25.36
N ALA A 375 -4.88 35.87 24.03
CA ALA A 375 -4.71 37.12 23.30
C ALA A 375 -5.51 37.22 21.99
N ALA A 376 -6.83 37.47 22.06
CA ALA A 376 -7.52 38.28 21.05
C ALA A 376 -8.98 38.55 21.42
N ASP A 377 -9.37 39.79 21.13
CA ASP A 377 -10.68 40.43 21.15
C ASP A 377 -11.83 39.62 20.51
N VAL A 378 -13.05 39.78 21.05
CA VAL A 378 -14.31 39.18 20.54
C VAL A 378 -14.83 40.01 19.37
N ASN A 379 -14.01 40.20 18.34
CA ASN A 379 -14.42 40.92 17.14
C ASN A 379 -14.93 39.92 16.09
N PRO A 380 -16.22 39.90 15.72
CA PRO A 380 -16.82 38.95 14.77
C PRO A 380 -16.29 39.09 13.33
N THR A 381 -15.45 40.10 13.08
CA THR A 381 -14.79 40.32 11.78
C THR A 381 -13.43 39.62 11.66
N ARG A 382 -12.92 39.02 12.75
CA ARG A 382 -11.66 38.25 12.73
C ARG A 382 -11.95 36.77 12.47
N PRO A 383 -11.07 36.07 11.72
CA PRO A 383 -11.19 34.63 11.53
C PRO A 383 -11.18 33.91 12.88
N HIS A 384 -12.23 33.13 13.14
CA HIS A 384 -12.38 32.28 14.32
C HIS A 384 -12.15 30.81 13.97
N ALA A 385 -11.95 29.98 14.99
CA ALA A 385 -11.84 28.53 14.81
C ALA A 385 -13.18 27.99 14.27
N ILE A 386 -13.12 27.06 13.33
CA ILE A 386 -14.33 26.53 12.69
C ILE A 386 -15.18 25.80 13.74
N GLY A 387 -16.47 26.12 13.82
CA GLY A 387 -17.38 25.48 14.79
C GLY A 387 -17.22 25.99 16.22
N PHE A 388 -16.61 27.17 16.38
CA PHE A 388 -16.41 27.83 17.68
C PHE A 388 -17.72 28.18 18.41
N ALA A 389 -18.82 28.40 17.68
CA ALA A 389 -20.09 28.73 18.32
C ALA A 389 -20.55 27.61 19.27
N PRO A 390 -21.19 27.94 20.41
CA PRO A 390 -21.66 26.91 21.33
C PRO A 390 -22.81 26.09 20.75
N GLY A 391 -22.92 24.84 21.19
CA GLY A 391 -24.03 23.95 20.95
C GLY A 391 -24.24 23.61 19.47
N MET A 392 -25.51 23.52 19.07
CA MET A 392 -25.91 23.11 17.72
C MET A 392 -25.34 24.04 16.64
N GLN A 393 -25.19 25.33 16.91
CA GLN A 393 -24.70 26.28 15.92
C GLN A 393 -23.26 25.97 15.50
N GLY A 394 -22.36 25.74 16.46
CA GLY A 394 -20.97 25.38 16.15
C GLY A 394 -20.84 24.01 15.51
N PHE A 395 -21.66 23.06 15.95
CA PHE A 395 -21.73 21.75 15.31
C PHE A 395 -22.11 21.86 13.82
N LEU A 396 -23.17 22.62 13.49
CA LEU A 396 -23.59 22.83 12.11
C LEU A 396 -22.54 23.59 11.29
N GLU A 397 -21.85 24.57 11.88
CA GLU A 397 -20.74 25.26 11.23
C GLU A 397 -19.58 24.31 10.89
N ALA A 398 -19.16 23.47 11.84
CA ALA A 398 -18.14 22.45 11.62
C ALA A 398 -18.57 21.45 10.54
N ALA A 399 -19.83 21.00 10.59
CA ALA A 399 -20.37 20.10 9.59
C ALA A 399 -20.39 20.71 8.18
N ARG A 400 -20.81 21.98 8.05
CA ARG A 400 -20.76 22.72 6.78
C ARG A 400 -19.34 22.78 6.25
N HIS A 401 -18.39 23.13 7.11
CA HIS A 401 -16.98 23.20 6.72
C HIS A 401 -16.45 21.87 6.18
N ILE A 402 -16.79 20.75 6.83
CA ILE A 402 -16.40 19.42 6.35
C ILE A 402 -16.99 19.11 4.97
N HIS A 403 -18.26 19.44 4.71
CA HIS A 403 -18.84 19.25 3.37
C HIS A 403 -18.17 20.16 2.33
N LEU A 404 -17.86 21.40 2.70
CA LEU A 404 -17.14 22.35 1.83
C LEU A 404 -15.74 21.87 1.45
N ILE A 405 -15.04 21.13 2.33
CA ILE A 405 -13.73 20.52 2.00
C ILE A 405 -13.84 19.65 0.74
N PHE A 406 -14.96 18.94 0.60
CA PHE A 406 -15.26 18.05 -0.53
C PHE A 406 -16.09 18.70 -1.64
N GLY A 407 -16.26 20.03 -1.58
CA GLY A 407 -16.99 20.80 -2.59
C GLY A 407 -18.50 20.52 -2.59
N GLU A 408 -19.04 20.02 -1.49
CA GLU A 408 -20.46 19.81 -1.30
C GLU A 408 -21.06 20.92 -0.45
N ASP A 409 -22.29 21.32 -0.78
CA ASP A 409 -23.07 22.26 0.03
C ASP A 409 -24.01 21.47 0.95
N LEU A 410 -23.80 21.60 2.25
CA LEU A 410 -24.67 20.97 3.25
C LEU A 410 -26.08 21.55 3.23
N ASP A 411 -26.25 22.81 2.82
CA ASP A 411 -27.57 23.46 2.82
C ASP A 411 -28.52 22.82 1.78
N GLY A 412 -27.98 22.04 0.81
CA GLY A 412 -28.77 21.21 -0.11
C GLY A 412 -29.20 19.85 0.43
N GLN A 413 -28.61 19.36 1.53
CA GLN A 413 -28.97 18.13 2.25
C GLN A 413 -28.77 18.34 3.76
N PRO A 414 -29.68 19.08 4.42
CA PRO A 414 -29.51 19.42 5.82
C PRO A 414 -29.40 18.17 6.70
N LEU A 415 -28.57 18.24 7.73
CA LEU A 415 -28.54 17.25 8.80
C LEU A 415 -29.93 17.23 9.45
N SER A 416 -30.67 16.14 9.26
CA SER A 416 -31.98 15.97 9.89
C SER A 416 -31.87 14.99 11.04
N PHE A 417 -32.16 15.49 12.24
CA PHE A 417 -32.32 14.68 13.44
C PHE A 417 -33.80 14.37 13.73
N GLU A 418 -34.69 14.66 12.79
CA GLU A 418 -36.13 14.50 12.97
C GLU A 418 -36.50 13.05 13.28
N GLY A 419 -37.32 12.85 14.32
CA GLY A 419 -37.76 11.53 14.75
C GLY A 419 -36.72 10.70 15.51
N LEU A 420 -35.51 11.23 15.76
CA LEU A 420 -34.56 10.60 16.66
C LEU A 420 -34.82 10.98 18.11
N SER A 421 -34.77 9.97 18.99
CA SER A 421 -34.76 10.17 20.44
C SER A 421 -33.33 10.16 20.95
N PRO A 422 -32.94 11.03 21.91
CA PRO A 422 -31.62 10.99 22.52
C PRO A 422 -31.40 9.66 23.27
N PRO A 423 -30.14 9.27 23.52
CA PRO A 423 -29.85 8.05 24.27
C PRO A 423 -30.35 8.18 25.72
N LYS A 424 -30.88 7.09 26.28
CA LYS A 424 -31.42 7.09 27.66
C LYS A 424 -30.38 7.52 28.70
N THR A 425 -29.12 7.16 28.45
CA THR A 425 -27.96 7.53 29.24
C THR A 425 -26.80 7.74 28.29
N SER A 426 -26.06 8.83 28.47
CA SER A 426 -24.76 9.01 27.83
C SER A 426 -23.63 8.67 28.81
N SER A 427 -22.60 8.02 28.30
CA SER A 427 -21.35 7.76 29.00
C SER A 427 -20.38 8.95 28.91
N ALA A 428 -20.59 9.83 27.95
CA ALA A 428 -19.69 10.94 27.65
C ALA A 428 -20.15 12.27 28.28
N ILE A 429 -21.46 12.47 28.42
CA ILE A 429 -22.05 13.72 28.90
C ILE A 429 -23.05 13.46 30.03
N SER A 430 -22.98 14.28 31.09
CA SER A 430 -23.85 14.14 32.26
C SER A 430 -25.20 14.82 32.04
N GLY A 431 -26.30 14.07 32.13
CA GLY A 431 -27.64 14.65 32.08
C GLY A 431 -28.73 13.68 31.62
N ARG A 432 -29.99 14.11 31.74
CA ARG A 432 -31.13 13.52 31.02
C ARG A 432 -31.54 14.50 29.93
N TYR A 433 -31.57 14.03 28.69
CA TYR A 433 -31.90 14.86 27.52
C TYR A 433 -33.35 14.62 27.12
N ILE A 434 -34.08 15.71 26.91
CA ILE A 434 -35.50 15.68 26.53
C ILE A 434 -35.63 15.49 25.02
N ASP A 435 -34.71 16.07 24.26
CA ASP A 435 -34.68 16.07 22.80
C ASP A 435 -33.26 15.81 22.25
N ILE A 436 -33.19 15.44 20.97
CA ILE A 436 -31.94 15.08 20.29
C ILE A 436 -31.04 16.30 20.04
N ASP A 437 -31.61 17.49 19.82
CA ASP A 437 -30.84 18.69 19.52
C ASP A 437 -30.06 19.15 20.76
N SER A 438 -30.69 19.09 21.94
CA SER A 438 -30.03 19.31 23.23
C SER A 438 -28.90 18.31 23.47
N TYR A 439 -29.08 17.04 23.10
CA TYR A 439 -28.03 16.02 23.19
C TYR A 439 -26.86 16.33 22.25
N VAL A 440 -27.13 16.66 20.98
CA VAL A 440 -26.10 17.02 19.99
C VAL A 440 -25.34 18.27 20.43
N ALA A 441 -26.04 19.30 20.90
CA ALA A 441 -25.45 20.54 21.37
C ALA A 441 -24.49 20.31 22.55
N GLU A 442 -24.92 19.54 23.56
CA GLU A 442 -24.10 19.25 24.73
C GLU A 442 -22.92 18.33 24.39
N LEU A 443 -23.14 17.36 23.50
CA LEU A 443 -22.07 16.49 23.01
C LEU A 443 -21.01 17.30 22.25
N TRP A 444 -21.43 18.25 21.41
CA TRP A 444 -20.52 19.16 20.70
C TRP A 444 -19.72 20.04 21.66
N ASN A 445 -20.37 20.67 22.64
CA ASN A 445 -19.70 21.49 23.65
C ASN A 445 -18.64 20.68 24.41
N THR A 446 -19.00 19.46 24.82
CA THR A 446 -18.07 18.54 25.49
C THR A 446 -16.93 18.13 24.56
N SER A 447 -17.22 17.88 23.29
CA SER A 447 -16.18 17.57 22.30
C SER A 447 -15.16 18.70 22.20
N CYS A 448 -15.62 19.94 22.19
CA CYS A 448 -14.78 21.14 22.10
C CYS A 448 -13.92 21.35 23.34
N SER A 449 -14.43 21.07 24.54
CA SER A 449 -13.68 21.27 25.79
C SER A 449 -12.49 20.33 25.96
N TYR A 450 -12.49 19.19 25.28
CA TYR A 450 -11.37 18.23 25.32
C TYR A 450 -10.46 18.30 24.09
N SER A 451 -10.87 19.01 23.04
CA SER A 451 -10.23 18.95 21.72
C SER A 451 -9.42 20.20 21.39
N GLU A 452 -8.31 20.00 20.69
CA GLU A 452 -7.46 21.11 20.24
C GLU A 452 -8.03 21.82 19.01
N SER A 453 -8.81 21.12 18.19
CA SER A 453 -9.27 21.58 16.89
C SER A 453 -10.66 21.09 16.51
N THR A 454 -11.25 21.71 15.50
CA THR A 454 -12.53 21.30 14.91
C THR A 454 -12.54 19.83 14.48
N PHE A 455 -11.47 19.36 13.82
CA PHE A 455 -11.40 17.98 13.35
C PHE A 455 -11.27 16.99 14.51
N THR A 456 -10.47 17.32 15.53
CA THR A 456 -10.35 16.48 16.73
C THR A 456 -11.65 16.48 17.56
N ALA A 457 -12.35 17.61 17.65
CA ALA A 457 -13.68 17.70 18.24
C ALA A 457 -14.71 16.85 17.48
N MET A 458 -14.72 16.95 16.14
CA MET A 458 -15.62 16.14 15.32
C MET A 458 -15.26 14.64 15.37
N TYR A 459 -13.97 14.29 15.53
CA TYR A 459 -13.56 12.90 15.72
C TYR A 459 -14.11 12.36 17.04
N TRP A 460 -13.95 13.12 18.13
CA TRP A 460 -14.50 12.75 19.42
C TRP A 460 -16.03 12.64 19.38
N PHE A 461 -16.71 13.63 18.79
CA PHE A 461 -18.15 13.65 18.58
C PHE A 461 -18.63 12.41 17.83
N SER A 462 -18.06 12.15 16.65
CA SER A 462 -18.47 11.02 15.79
C SER A 462 -18.20 9.67 16.44
N LEU A 463 -17.15 9.56 17.25
CA LEU A 463 -16.82 8.37 18.00
C LEU A 463 -17.84 8.09 19.10
N VAL A 464 -18.18 9.08 19.93
CA VAL A 464 -19.23 8.94 20.97
C VAL A 464 -20.59 8.67 20.33
N TRP A 465 -20.95 9.46 19.30
CA TRP A 465 -22.20 9.26 18.55
C TRP A 465 -22.31 7.82 18.04
N SER A 466 -21.27 7.29 17.39
CA SER A 466 -21.30 5.92 16.87
C SER A 466 -21.44 4.85 17.96
N MET A 467 -20.97 5.12 19.17
CA MET A 467 -21.06 4.19 20.30
C MET A 467 -22.40 4.24 21.01
N GLU A 468 -23.05 5.41 21.07
CA GLU A 468 -24.30 5.61 21.82
C GLU A 468 -25.53 5.51 20.93
N MET A 469 -25.45 6.04 19.70
CA MET A 469 -26.56 6.12 18.74
C MET A 469 -26.41 5.11 17.59
N GLY A 470 -25.18 4.69 17.26
CA GLY A 470 -24.91 3.82 16.13
C GLY A 470 -24.98 4.53 14.78
N ASN A 471 -25.25 3.77 13.71
CA ASN A 471 -25.33 4.29 12.35
C ASN A 471 -26.77 4.78 12.03
N VAL A 472 -27.15 5.95 12.54
CA VAL A 472 -28.50 6.54 12.38
C VAL A 472 -28.43 7.96 11.82
N ALA A 473 -29.53 8.44 11.22
CA ALA A 473 -29.64 9.77 10.59
C ALA A 473 -28.47 10.08 9.64
N GLY A 474 -28.11 9.12 8.79
CA GLY A 474 -27.02 9.27 7.83
C GLY A 474 -25.61 9.30 8.44
N PHE A 475 -25.44 9.28 9.76
CA PHE A 475 -24.13 9.05 10.37
C PHE A 475 -23.74 7.60 10.13
N HIS A 476 -22.63 7.40 9.43
CA HIS A 476 -22.07 6.09 9.19
C HIS A 476 -20.57 6.14 9.51
N LEU A 477 -20.03 5.12 10.17
CA LEU A 477 -18.61 5.03 10.50
C LEU A 477 -17.71 5.23 9.27
N PHE A 478 -18.16 4.69 8.13
CA PHE A 478 -17.42 4.60 6.88
C PHE A 478 -18.24 5.20 5.72
N PRO A 479 -18.31 6.54 5.59
CA PRO A 479 -19.24 7.20 4.66
C PRO A 479 -18.75 7.17 3.21
N LEU A 480 -17.44 6.98 3.00
CA LEU A 480 -16.82 6.90 1.68
C LEU A 480 -16.31 5.49 1.43
N GLN A 481 -16.71 4.89 0.32
CA GLN A 481 -16.40 3.54 -0.09
C GLN A 481 -15.52 3.52 -1.34
N CYS A 482 -14.63 2.54 -1.40
CA CYS A 482 -13.89 2.26 -2.63
C CYS A 482 -14.86 1.99 -3.79
N ARG A 483 -14.52 2.50 -4.99
CA ARG A 483 -15.32 2.28 -6.21
C ARG A 483 -15.42 0.80 -6.55
N ASP A 484 -14.31 0.11 -6.35
CA ASP A 484 -14.16 -1.31 -6.56
C ASP A 484 -13.13 -1.89 -5.57
N ARG A 485 -12.95 -3.22 -5.63
CA ARG A 485 -11.92 -3.92 -4.85
C ARG A 485 -10.69 -4.25 -5.68
N ASN A 486 -10.36 -3.45 -6.69
CA ASN A 486 -9.16 -3.66 -7.50
C ASN A 486 -7.91 -3.07 -6.85
N GLY A 487 -8.12 -2.26 -5.80
CA GLY A 487 -7.07 -1.55 -5.08
C GLY A 487 -6.39 -0.48 -5.93
N ASP A 488 -5.23 -0.04 -5.48
CA ASP A 488 -4.37 0.86 -6.25
C ASP A 488 -3.03 0.21 -6.57
N PHE A 489 -2.19 0.96 -7.30
CA PHE A 489 -0.86 0.50 -7.70
C PHE A 489 -0.01 0.07 -6.48
N VAL A 490 -0.14 0.74 -5.34
CA VAL A 490 0.58 0.34 -4.11
C VAL A 490 0.08 -0.99 -3.59
N SER A 491 -1.24 -1.18 -3.51
CA SER A 491 -1.83 -2.48 -3.16
C SER A 491 -1.38 -3.60 -4.10
N GLU A 492 -1.25 -3.32 -5.41
CA GLU A 492 -0.69 -4.25 -6.40
C GLU A 492 0.75 -4.63 -6.05
N GLN A 493 1.63 -3.65 -5.83
CA GLN A 493 3.03 -3.93 -5.51
C GLN A 493 3.17 -4.74 -4.21
N ILE A 494 2.38 -4.44 -3.18
CA ILE A 494 2.38 -5.19 -1.90
C ILE A 494 2.15 -6.69 -2.14
N VAL A 495 1.17 -7.03 -2.98
CA VAL A 495 0.86 -8.43 -3.31
C VAL A 495 1.95 -9.05 -4.18
N PHE A 496 2.46 -8.32 -5.17
CA PHE A 496 3.53 -8.78 -6.05
C PHE A 496 4.83 -9.09 -5.31
N ARG A 497 5.12 -8.45 -4.18
CA ARG A 497 6.30 -8.77 -3.36
C ARG A 497 6.36 -10.26 -2.96
N GLN A 498 5.23 -10.89 -2.66
CA GLN A 498 5.20 -12.32 -2.35
C GLN A 498 5.53 -13.17 -3.57
N LEU A 499 4.94 -12.83 -4.73
CA LEU A 499 5.19 -13.54 -5.97
C LEU A 499 6.65 -13.38 -6.43
N TRP A 500 7.23 -12.18 -6.30
CA TRP A 500 8.65 -11.94 -6.55
C TRP A 500 9.52 -12.79 -5.64
N LYS A 501 9.28 -12.76 -4.32
CA LYS A 501 10.03 -13.59 -3.36
C LYS A 501 9.98 -15.07 -3.76
N LEU A 502 8.79 -15.59 -4.11
CA LEU A 502 8.60 -16.97 -4.57
C LEU A 502 9.43 -17.27 -5.82
N ALA A 503 9.33 -16.42 -6.84
CA ALA A 503 10.03 -16.60 -8.09
C ALA A 503 11.55 -16.56 -7.94
N LEU A 504 12.07 -15.59 -7.19
CA LEU A 504 13.52 -15.41 -7.01
C LEU A 504 14.13 -16.54 -6.19
N ILE A 505 13.47 -16.96 -5.09
CA ILE A 505 13.98 -18.08 -4.28
C ILE A 505 13.92 -19.39 -5.07
N SER A 506 12.80 -19.69 -5.74
CA SER A 506 12.72 -20.87 -6.62
C SER A 506 13.82 -20.85 -7.68
N GLN A 507 14.07 -19.71 -8.30
CA GLN A 507 15.10 -19.59 -9.32
C GLN A 507 16.53 -19.75 -8.78
N MET A 508 16.80 -19.24 -7.58
CA MET A 508 18.11 -19.42 -6.92
C MET A 508 18.39 -20.89 -6.59
N ILE A 509 17.35 -21.66 -6.27
CA ILE A 509 17.45 -23.11 -6.03
C ILE A 509 17.82 -23.85 -7.31
N ALA A 510 17.18 -23.50 -8.43
CA ALA A 510 17.54 -24.07 -9.74
C ALA A 510 18.99 -23.73 -10.12
N ALA A 511 19.44 -22.51 -9.85
CA ALA A 511 20.73 -22.01 -10.31
C ALA A 511 21.92 -22.41 -9.44
N SER A 512 21.72 -22.77 -8.17
CA SER A 512 22.82 -23.03 -7.24
C SER A 512 22.43 -23.97 -6.09
N TYR A 513 22.95 -25.19 -6.14
CA TYR A 513 22.80 -26.17 -5.06
C TYR A 513 23.31 -25.68 -3.69
N PRO A 514 24.45 -24.96 -3.58
CA PRO A 514 24.85 -24.35 -2.31
C PRO A 514 23.83 -23.36 -1.75
N LEU A 515 23.20 -22.54 -2.60
CA LEU A 515 22.14 -21.61 -2.17
C LEU A 515 20.90 -22.39 -1.70
N PHE A 516 20.57 -23.51 -2.37
CA PHE A 516 19.53 -24.41 -1.91
C PHE A 516 19.81 -24.99 -0.52
N ILE A 517 21.03 -25.47 -0.25
CA ILE A 517 21.41 -25.96 1.09
C ILE A 517 21.27 -24.84 2.13
N LEU A 518 21.78 -23.64 1.85
CA LEU A 518 21.66 -22.50 2.76
C LEU A 518 20.20 -22.13 3.05
N TYR A 519 19.34 -22.23 2.03
CA TYR A 519 17.91 -22.01 2.18
C TYR A 519 17.25 -23.09 3.07
N VAL A 520 17.50 -24.38 2.78
CA VAL A 520 16.97 -25.51 3.59
C VAL A 520 17.46 -25.46 5.04
N ALA A 521 18.70 -25.05 5.26
CA ALA A 521 19.28 -24.85 6.58
C ALA A 521 18.66 -23.67 7.34
N GLY A 522 17.75 -22.91 6.73
CA GLY A 522 17.10 -21.74 7.34
C GLY A 522 18.02 -20.54 7.51
N ILE A 523 19.21 -20.55 6.90
CA ILE A 523 20.19 -19.45 7.01
C ILE A 523 19.75 -18.23 6.17
N MET A 524 18.91 -18.47 5.16
CA MET A 524 18.40 -17.45 4.24
C MET A 524 16.97 -16.96 4.56
N VAL A 525 16.36 -17.49 5.63
CA VAL A 525 15.05 -17.08 6.17
C VAL A 525 15.29 -16.30 7.45
#